data_AF-A0A8J4YEY7-F1
#
_entry.id   AF-A0A8J4YEY7-F1
#
_cell.length_a   1.000
_cell.length_b   1.000
_cell.length_c   1.000
_cell.angle_alpha   90.00
_cell.angle_beta   90.00
_cell.angle_gamma   90.00
#
_symmetry.space_group_name_H-M   'P 1'
#
loop_
_entity.id
_entity.type
_entity.pdbx_description
1 polymer ?
#
loop_
_entity_poly.entity_id
_entity_poly.type
_entity_poly.pdbx_seq_one_letter_code
_entity_poly.pdbx_strand_id
1 'polypeptide(L)'
;MCGSPNNVDHTMTCKKGRFVCIRHDEVRDLTASMLREVCQDVSTEPTLLPLDGELLRYRTANTAPEARVDICARGFWTRGQRTFLDIRIFDRWPPPIVSSPSRLSTTGTSWRR
;
A
#
# COMPACT_ATOMS: atom_id res chain seq x y z
N MET A 1 8.70 -17.24 -4.51
CA MET A 1 8.87 -17.83 -3.17
C MET A 1 10.07 -17.16 -2.50
N CYS A 2 9.99 -16.79 -1.23
CA CYS A 2 11.07 -16.15 -0.46
C CYS A 2 12.16 -17.10 0.03
N GLY A 3 11.91 -18.41 0.06
CA GLY A 3 12.88 -19.43 0.48
C GLY A 3 13.00 -19.62 2.00
N SER A 4 12.33 -18.80 2.83
CA SER A 4 12.29 -18.98 4.29
C SER A 4 11.27 -20.06 4.70
N PRO A 5 11.42 -20.68 5.89
CA PRO A 5 10.44 -21.62 6.42
C PRO A 5 9.04 -21.01 6.51
N ASN A 6 8.03 -21.75 6.04
CA ASN A 6 6.63 -21.30 6.06
C ASN A 6 6.02 -21.50 7.45
N ASN A 7 6.42 -20.67 8.42
CA ASN A 7 5.79 -20.58 9.73
C ASN A 7 4.75 -19.43 9.74
N VAL A 8 3.86 -19.42 10.74
CA VAL A 8 2.76 -18.45 10.84
C VAL A 8 3.30 -17.01 10.79
N ASP A 9 4.30 -16.69 11.61
CA ASP A 9 4.88 -15.34 11.68
C ASP A 9 5.45 -14.88 10.33
N HIS A 10 6.11 -15.78 9.62
CA HIS A 10 6.66 -15.52 8.30
C HIS A 10 5.55 -15.34 7.27
N THR A 11 4.51 -16.18 7.27
CA THR A 11 3.36 -16.02 6.38
C THR A 11 2.69 -14.67 6.57
N MET A 12 2.56 -14.21 7.82
CA MET A 12 1.91 -12.94 8.16
C MET A 12 2.74 -11.72 7.72
N THR A 13 4.08 -11.80 7.80
CA THR A 13 4.97 -10.64 7.59
C THR A 13 5.66 -10.62 6.22
N CYS A 14 5.74 -11.77 5.54
CA CYS A 14 6.53 -11.88 4.32
C CYS A 14 5.86 -11.16 3.15
N LYS A 15 6.47 -10.07 2.69
CA LYS A 15 6.03 -9.34 1.49
C LYS A 15 6.07 -10.18 0.20
N LYS A 16 6.89 -11.22 0.16
CA LYS A 16 6.98 -12.20 -0.95
C LYS A 16 6.06 -13.40 -0.73
N GLY A 17 5.55 -13.57 0.48
CA GLY A 17 4.53 -14.53 0.86
C GLY A 17 3.19 -13.94 0.44
N ARG A 18 2.48 -14.64 -0.44
CA ARG A 18 1.27 -14.11 -1.10
C ARG A 18 0.19 -13.60 -0.12
N PHE A 19 0.24 -14.02 1.14
CA PHE A 19 -0.72 -13.66 2.18
C PHE A 19 -0.83 -12.16 2.45
N VAL A 20 0.30 -11.43 2.57
CA VAL A 20 0.26 -9.97 2.78
C VAL A 20 -0.40 -9.28 1.58
N CYS A 21 -0.13 -9.77 0.36
CA CYS A 21 -0.75 -9.26 -0.85
C CYS A 21 -2.26 -9.55 -0.88
N ILE A 22 -2.68 -10.77 -0.53
CA ILE A 22 -4.11 -11.13 -0.45
C ILE A 22 -4.84 -10.20 0.52
N ARG A 23 -4.29 -9.98 1.71
CA ARG A 23 -4.91 -9.08 2.69
C ARG A 23 -4.99 -7.64 2.21
N HIS A 24 -3.93 -7.16 1.55
CA HIS A 24 -3.94 -5.82 0.96
C HIS A 24 -5.04 -5.71 -0.11
N ASP A 25 -5.10 -6.68 -1.03
CA ASP A 25 -6.10 -6.73 -2.10
C ASP A 25 -7.53 -6.79 -1.53
N GLU A 26 -7.77 -7.62 -0.52
CA GLU A 26 -9.08 -7.73 0.15
C GLU A 26 -9.50 -6.40 0.82
N VAL A 27 -8.59 -5.76 1.56
CA VAL A 27 -8.87 -4.47 2.22
C VAL A 27 -9.09 -3.38 1.18
N ARG A 28 -8.35 -3.40 0.06
CA ARG A 28 -8.56 -2.50 -1.07
C ARG A 28 -9.94 -2.66 -1.68
N ASP A 29 -10.30 -3.87 -2.02
CA ASP A 29 -11.55 -4.13 -2.73
C ASP A 29 -12.77 -3.85 -1.84
N LEU A 30 -12.68 -4.17 -0.55
CA LEU A 30 -13.70 -3.81 0.44
C LEU A 30 -13.85 -2.29 0.58
N THR A 31 -12.73 -1.57 0.75
CA THR A 31 -12.75 -0.10 0.89
C THR A 31 -13.30 0.56 -0.37
N ALA A 32 -12.91 0.08 -1.55
CA ALA A 32 -13.44 0.57 -2.82
C ALA A 32 -14.94 0.30 -2.95
N SER A 33 -15.41 -0.87 -2.51
CA SER A 33 -16.84 -1.18 -2.48
C SER A 33 -17.61 -0.20 -1.60
N MET A 34 -17.10 0.10 -0.40
CA MET A 34 -17.73 1.09 0.49
C MET A 34 -17.74 2.49 -0.13
N LEU A 35 -16.65 2.88 -0.79
CA LEU A 35 -16.57 4.18 -1.46
C LEU A 35 -17.53 4.30 -2.63
N ARG A 36 -17.84 3.23 -3.36
CA ARG A 36 -18.82 3.28 -4.46
C ARG A 36 -20.23 3.65 -4.01
N GLU A 37 -20.59 3.34 -2.76
CA GLU A 37 -21.91 3.70 -2.21
C GLU A 37 -22.05 5.19 -1.89
N VAL A 38 -20.93 5.87 -1.62
CA VAL A 38 -20.94 7.26 -1.08
C VAL A 38 -20.22 8.28 -1.97
N CYS A 39 -19.34 7.83 -2.87
CA CYS A 39 -18.54 8.66 -3.75
C CYS A 39 -18.85 8.35 -5.22
N GLN A 40 -18.49 9.29 -6.09
CA GLN A 40 -18.60 9.11 -7.54
C GLN A 40 -17.25 8.72 -8.14
N ASP A 41 -17.26 8.12 -9.34
CA ASP A 41 -16.05 7.93 -10.16
C ASP A 41 -14.94 7.19 -9.38
N VAL A 42 -15.33 6.08 -8.73
CA VAL A 42 -14.45 5.24 -7.92
C VAL A 42 -13.79 4.19 -8.81
N SER A 43 -12.46 4.15 -8.82
CA SER A 43 -11.66 3.17 -9.56
C SER A 43 -10.60 2.53 -8.67
N THR A 44 -10.37 1.23 -8.86
CA THR A 44 -9.34 0.45 -8.16
C THR A 44 -8.11 0.32 -9.05
N GLU A 45 -6.94 0.57 -8.47
CA GLU A 45 -5.66 0.53 -9.17
C GLU A 45 -5.57 1.33 -10.49
N PRO A 46 -6.06 2.59 -10.57
CA PRO A 46 -5.86 3.39 -11.77
C PRO A 46 -4.39 3.79 -11.95
N THR A 47 -3.95 3.89 -13.20
CA THR A 47 -2.62 4.39 -13.56
C THR A 47 -2.52 5.90 -13.27
N LEU A 48 -1.38 6.30 -12.70
CA LEU A 48 -1.03 7.68 -12.45
C LEU A 48 -0.39 8.31 -13.70
N LEU A 49 -0.40 9.64 -13.76
CA LEU A 49 0.29 10.34 -14.84
C LEU A 49 1.80 10.04 -14.76
N PRO A 50 2.45 9.70 -15.90
CA PRO A 50 3.90 9.55 -15.92
C PRO A 50 4.57 10.87 -15.58
N LEU A 51 5.77 10.78 -15.02
CA LEU A 51 6.61 11.94 -14.73
C LEU A 51 7.37 12.35 -16.00
N ASP A 52 7.34 13.64 -16.33
CA ASP A 52 8.11 14.27 -17.40
C ASP A 52 9.21 15.15 -16.81
N GLY A 53 10.10 14.52 -16.03
CA GLY A 53 11.25 15.17 -15.40
C GLY A 53 10.99 15.79 -14.03
N GLU A 54 9.79 15.64 -13.44
CA GLU A 54 9.55 16.13 -12.08
C GLU A 54 10.34 15.34 -11.04
N LEU A 55 10.97 16.07 -10.12
CA LEU A 55 11.70 15.48 -8.99
C LEU A 55 10.81 15.46 -7.75
N LEU A 56 10.39 14.26 -7.35
CA LEU A 56 9.62 14.07 -6.12
C LEU A 56 10.53 14.16 -4.90
N ARG A 57 10.13 14.95 -3.90
CA ARG A 57 10.92 15.23 -2.68
C ARG A 57 11.26 13.98 -1.88
N TYR A 58 10.35 13.01 -1.84
CA TYR A 58 10.48 11.83 -0.97
C TYR A 58 10.95 10.62 -1.76
N ARG A 59 12.00 9.94 -1.25
CA ARG A 59 12.52 8.69 -1.81
C ARG A 59 11.50 7.55 -1.85
N THR A 60 10.45 7.64 -1.02
CA THR A 60 9.37 6.65 -0.95
C THR A 60 8.33 6.82 -2.04
N ALA A 61 8.37 7.93 -2.80
CA ALA A 61 7.43 8.16 -3.88
C ALA A 61 7.70 7.19 -5.05
N ASN A 62 6.63 6.65 -5.64
CA ASN A 62 6.75 5.75 -6.78
C ASN A 62 6.92 6.57 -8.07
N THR A 63 8.10 6.52 -8.66
CA THR A 63 8.45 7.23 -9.90
C THR A 63 8.44 6.32 -11.14
N ALA A 64 7.86 5.13 -11.04
CA ALA A 64 7.75 4.22 -12.18
C ALA A 64 6.74 4.76 -13.22
N PRO A 65 6.95 4.51 -14.53
CA PRO A 65 6.05 5.00 -15.59
C PRO A 65 4.64 4.39 -15.50
N GLU A 66 4.51 3.17 -14.96
CA GLU A 66 3.23 2.49 -14.71
C GLU A 66 2.85 2.55 -13.22
N ALA A 67 3.15 3.67 -12.54
CA ALA A 67 2.76 3.84 -11.15
C ALA A 67 1.24 3.80 -11.03
N ARG A 68 0.74 3.02 -10.08
CA ARG A 68 -0.70 2.88 -9.79
C ARG A 68 -0.95 3.23 -8.34
N VAL A 69 -2.13 3.79 -8.08
CA VAL A 69 -2.63 4.04 -6.72
C VAL A 69 -3.72 3.05 -6.39
N ASP A 70 -3.86 2.64 -5.13
CA ASP A 70 -4.79 1.55 -4.78
C ASP A 70 -6.25 1.89 -5.09
N ILE A 71 -6.68 3.11 -4.72
CA ILE A 71 -8.05 3.58 -4.99
C ILE A 71 -8.03 5.05 -5.39
N CYS A 72 -8.86 5.40 -6.38
CA CYS A 72 -9.22 6.77 -6.71
C CYS A 72 -10.73 6.93 -6.52
N ALA A 73 -11.14 8.04 -5.91
CA ALA A 73 -12.55 8.37 -5.71
C ALA A 73 -12.78 9.88 -5.87
N ARG A 74 -13.96 10.29 -6.33
CA ARG A 74 -14.35 11.70 -6.42
C ARG A 74 -15.42 12.03 -5.37
N GLY A 75 -15.20 13.12 -4.64
CA GLY A 75 -16.16 13.63 -3.66
C GLY A 75 -15.93 13.17 -2.23
N PHE A 76 -14.80 12.52 -1.91
CA PHE A 76 -14.54 11.97 -0.57
C PHE A 76 -14.34 13.06 0.50
N TRP A 77 -13.42 14.01 0.26
CA TRP A 77 -13.20 15.13 1.18
C TRP A 77 -14.04 16.36 0.83
N THR A 78 -14.01 16.73 -0.45
CA THR A 78 -14.75 17.88 -0.97
C THR A 78 -15.49 17.44 -2.21
N ARG A 79 -16.74 17.89 -2.36
CA ARG A 79 -17.57 17.60 -3.54
C ARG A 79 -16.82 17.97 -4.83
N GLY A 80 -16.76 17.02 -5.77
CA GLY A 80 -16.10 17.19 -7.07
C GLY A 80 -14.57 17.02 -7.06
N GLN A 81 -13.91 17.03 -5.90
CA GLN A 81 -12.47 16.81 -5.79
C GLN A 81 -12.13 15.33 -5.93
N ARG A 82 -11.09 15.02 -6.70
CA ARG A 82 -10.53 13.67 -6.81
C ARG A 82 -9.51 13.42 -5.71
N THR A 83 -9.63 12.28 -5.08
CA THR A 83 -8.78 11.80 -3.98
C THR A 83 -8.19 10.46 -4.34
N PHE A 84 -6.93 10.29 -3.98
CA PHE A 84 -6.15 9.08 -4.21
C PHE A 84 -5.79 8.48 -2.85
N LEU A 85 -6.07 7.19 -2.67
CA LEU A 85 -5.87 6.46 -1.42
C LEU A 85 -4.88 5.31 -1.64
N ASP A 86 -3.97 5.14 -0.70
CA ASP A 86 -2.98 4.05 -0.65
C ASP A 86 -3.21 3.25 0.64
N ILE A 87 -3.35 1.94 0.49
CA ILE A 87 -3.65 1.01 1.57
C ILE A 87 -2.36 0.35 2.02
N ARG A 88 -2.17 0.35 3.33
CA ARG A 88 -0.98 -0.23 3.96
C ARG A 88 -1.41 -1.19 5.05
N ILE A 89 -1.03 -2.45 4.89
CA ILE A 89 -1.15 -3.47 5.93
C ILE A 89 0.10 -3.37 6.80
N PHE A 90 -0.11 -3.25 8.11
CA PHE A 90 0.94 -3.26 9.11
C PHE A 90 0.64 -4.36 10.13
N ASP A 91 1.61 -5.24 10.34
CA ASP A 91 1.52 -6.20 11.43
C ASP A 91 1.98 -5.53 12.72
N ARG A 92 1.08 -5.44 13.69
CA ARG A 92 1.41 -4.96 15.03
C ARG A 92 1.91 -6.13 15.87
N TRP A 93 3.20 -6.41 15.81
CA TRP A 93 3.89 -7.25 16.79
C TRP A 93 4.79 -6.35 17.65
N PRO A 94 4.71 -6.36 19.00
CA PRO A 94 5.80 -5.79 19.76
C PRO A 94 7.04 -6.67 19.50
N PRO A 95 8.20 -6.13 19.08
CA PRO A 95 9.41 -6.94 19.14
C PRO A 95 9.57 -7.43 20.59
N PRO A 96 10.09 -8.65 20.83
CA PRO A 96 10.52 -9.03 22.17
C PRO A 96 11.39 -7.89 22.71
N ILE A 97 11.30 -7.60 24.01
CA ILE A 97 12.18 -6.63 24.68
C ILE A 97 13.61 -7.14 24.51
N VAL A 98 14.24 -6.79 23.39
CA VAL A 98 15.63 -7.05 23.08
C VAL A 98 16.37 -5.81 23.54
N SER A 99 17.24 -6.03 24.51
CA SER A 99 18.11 -5.06 25.17
C SER A 99 19.21 -4.47 24.26
N SER A 100 18.94 -4.29 22.96
CA SER A 100 19.94 -3.82 22.00
C SER A 100 19.32 -2.83 21.01
N PRO A 101 19.90 -1.64 20.82
CA PRO A 101 19.35 -0.61 19.94
C PRO A 101 19.71 -0.88 18.48
N SER A 102 19.18 -1.95 17.88
CA SER A 102 19.22 -2.14 16.43
C SER A 102 17.94 -1.59 15.80
N ARG A 103 17.98 -0.26 15.60
CA ARG A 103 17.33 0.52 14.54
C ARG A 103 16.20 -0.22 13.80
N LEU A 104 14.95 0.07 14.19
CA LEU A 104 13.78 -0.15 13.35
C LEU A 104 14.00 0.65 12.05
N SER A 105 14.56 0.00 11.03
CA SER A 105 14.48 0.52 9.68
C SER A 105 13.05 0.30 9.22
N THR A 106 12.22 1.32 9.42
CA THR A 106 11.00 1.47 8.64
C THR A 106 11.44 1.77 7.20
N THR A 107 11.94 0.75 6.49
CA THR A 107 12.15 0.84 5.06
C THR A 107 10.77 0.88 4.43
N GLY A 108 10.27 2.10 4.28
CA GLY A 108 9.22 2.46 3.33
C GLY A 108 9.67 2.05 1.93
N THR A 109 9.50 0.77 1.66
CA THR A 109 9.64 0.20 0.33
C THR A 109 8.23 0.16 -0.22
N SER A 110 7.97 1.08 -1.15
CA SER A 110 6.77 1.07 -1.97
C SER A 110 6.60 -0.33 -2.56
N TRP A 111 5.38 -0.83 -2.46
CA TRP A 111 5.00 -2.10 -3.05
C TRP A 111 5.11 -1.97 -4.57
N ARG A 112 6.11 -2.62 -5.16
CA ARG A 112 6.17 -2.81 -6.62
C ARG A 112 5.41 -4.11 -6.94
N ARG A 113 4.32 -3.99 -7.69
CA ARG A 113 4.00 -5.01 -8.69
C ARG A 113 4.88 -4.73 -9.91
#